data_AF-A0A6C0LUH8-F1
#
_entry.id   AF-A0A6C0LUH8-F1
#
_cell.length_a   1.000
_cell.length_b   1.000
_cell.length_c   1.000
_cell.angle_alpha   90.00
_cell.angle_beta   90.00
_cell.angle_gamma   90.00
#
_symmetry.space_group_name_H-M   'P 1'
#
loop_
_entity.id
_entity.type
_entity.pdbx_description
1 polymer ?
#
loop_
_entity_poly.entity_id
_entity_poly.type
_entity_poly.pdbx_seq_one_letter_code
_entity_poly.pdbx_strand_id
1 'polypeptide(L)'
;MPSISEIEKDEVNVNLNVLSKLPVNTRLNTSGVYMNIEPMSSYVPQSIRRWMRGDNRDETINKINRVVIKAISLVTEDPNDHELLGHLNNACTGIMNLKETYSTCVQTCARLDVIEDKIKECCHSFISSDIGILENIPLSEPTIVMDKEDVLIE
;
A
#
# COMPACT_ATOMS: atom_id res chain seq x y z
N MET A 1 -5.49 17.71 26.13
CA MET A 1 -5.36 16.25 25.97
C MET A 1 -5.88 15.93 24.59
N PRO A 2 -5.22 15.03 23.82
CA PRO A 2 -5.76 14.57 22.56
C PRO A 2 -7.12 13.90 22.78
N SER A 3 -8.03 14.08 21.83
CA SER A 3 -9.31 13.40 21.75
C SER A 3 -9.12 11.91 21.43
N ILE A 4 -10.13 11.09 21.71
CA ILE A 4 -10.10 9.65 21.43
C ILE A 4 -9.91 9.39 19.93
N SER A 5 -10.53 10.21 19.07
CA SER A 5 -10.39 10.14 17.62
C SER A 5 -8.99 10.48 17.11
N GLU A 6 -8.29 11.44 17.73
CA GLU A 6 -6.89 11.74 17.37
C GLU A 6 -5.96 10.56 17.71
N ILE A 7 -6.16 9.93 18.88
CA ILE A 7 -5.39 8.73 19.27
C ILE A 7 -5.63 7.57 18.29
N GLU A 8 -6.88 7.33 17.89
CA GLU A 8 -7.20 6.28 16.90
C GLU A 8 -6.60 6.58 15.51
N LYS A 9 -6.56 7.85 15.10
CA LYS A 9 -5.94 8.30 13.85
C LYS A 9 -4.43 8.11 13.86
N ASP A 10 -3.76 8.45 14.97
CA ASP A 10 -2.32 8.20 15.18
C ASP A 10 -2.00 6.70 15.14
N GLU A 11 -2.81 5.87 15.81
CA GLU A 11 -2.66 4.40 15.76
C GLU A 11 -2.74 3.86 14.32
N VAL A 12 -3.66 4.36 13.50
CA VAL A 12 -3.81 3.96 12.10
C VAL A 12 -2.61 4.44 11.27
N ASN A 13 -2.21 5.71 11.39
CA ASN A 13 -1.06 6.28 10.67
C ASN A 13 0.25 5.53 10.96
N VAL A 14 0.56 5.26 12.22
CA VAL A 14 1.76 4.48 12.60
C VAL A 14 1.70 3.07 12.00
N ASN A 15 0.55 2.41 12.08
CA ASN A 15 0.38 1.05 11.54
C ASN A 15 0.54 0.99 10.01
N LEU A 16 -0.01 1.95 9.26
CA LEU A 16 0.17 2.05 7.81
C LEU A 16 1.64 2.32 7.45
N ASN A 17 2.32 3.20 8.20
CA ASN A 17 3.72 3.56 8.00
C ASN A 17 4.70 2.43 8.37
N VAL A 18 4.34 1.53 9.30
CA VAL A 18 5.07 0.28 9.52
C VAL A 18 4.85 -0.69 8.36
N LEU A 19 3.62 -0.81 7.88
CA LEU A 19 3.29 -1.71 6.77
C LEU A 19 4.01 -1.30 5.47
N SER A 20 4.02 -0.02 5.11
CA SER A 20 4.72 0.47 3.89
C SER A 20 6.23 0.20 3.89
N LYS A 21 6.84 0.06 5.07
CA LYS A 21 8.28 -0.20 5.27
C LYS A 21 8.63 -1.68 5.37
N LEU A 22 7.65 -2.59 5.31
CA LEU A 22 7.84 -4.03 5.47
C LEU A 22 8.65 -4.63 4.31
N PRO A 23 9.87 -5.14 4.52
CA PRO A 23 10.67 -5.72 3.45
C PRO A 23 10.25 -7.17 3.12
N VAL A 24 10.54 -7.59 1.88
CA VAL A 24 10.30 -8.95 1.38
C VAL A 24 11.03 -9.98 2.23
N ASN A 25 10.43 -11.17 2.42
CA ASN A 25 10.93 -12.26 3.24
C ASN A 25 11.11 -11.89 4.73
N THR A 26 10.29 -10.99 5.26
CA THR A 26 10.22 -10.72 6.70
C THR A 26 8.84 -10.95 7.27
N ARG A 27 8.75 -11.10 8.60
CA ARG A 27 7.50 -11.39 9.29
C ARG A 27 6.95 -10.11 9.91
N LEU A 28 5.69 -9.81 9.63
CA LEU A 28 4.94 -8.78 10.35
C LEU A 28 4.35 -9.39 11.63
N ASN A 29 4.74 -8.87 12.78
CA ASN A 29 4.10 -9.16 14.06
C ASN A 29 2.92 -8.21 14.26
N THR A 30 1.76 -8.77 14.60
CA THR A 30 0.48 -8.07 14.75
C THR A 30 -0.10 -8.16 16.16
N SER A 31 0.67 -8.69 17.11
CA SER A 31 0.29 -8.80 18.52
C SER A 31 0.37 -7.44 19.21
N GLY A 32 -0.79 -6.84 19.50
CA GLY A 32 -0.92 -5.57 20.23
C GLY A 32 -1.56 -4.45 19.41
N VAL A 33 -1.36 -3.21 19.85
CA VAL A 33 -1.89 -2.00 19.20
C VAL A 33 -1.16 -1.73 17.88
N TYR A 34 0.17 -1.65 17.94
CA TYR A 34 1.06 -1.39 16.81
C TYR A 34 1.60 -2.68 16.20
N MET A 35 1.71 -2.71 14.87
CA MET A 35 2.44 -3.74 14.14
C MET A 35 3.96 -3.52 14.26
N ASN A 36 4.74 -4.58 14.12
CA ASN A 36 6.20 -4.52 14.14
C ASN A 36 6.82 -5.47 13.11
N ILE A 37 8.00 -5.12 12.59
CA ILE A 37 8.73 -5.94 11.61
C ILE A 37 9.72 -6.84 12.38
N GLU A 38 9.52 -8.14 12.33
CA GLU A 38 10.45 -9.12 12.88
C GLU A 38 11.48 -9.53 11.82
N PRO A 39 12.79 -9.33 12.09
CA PRO A 39 13.84 -9.76 11.17
C PRO A 39 13.86 -11.29 11.06
N MET A 40 13.72 -11.81 9.85
CA MET A 40 13.63 -13.25 9.62
C MET A 40 15.03 -13.89 9.62
N SER A 41 15.21 -14.89 10.47
CA SER A 41 16.42 -15.72 10.53
C SER A 41 16.66 -16.43 9.18
N SER A 42 17.81 -16.17 8.55
CA SER A 42 18.08 -16.38 7.11
C SER A 42 18.23 -17.84 6.63
N TYR A 43 17.67 -18.83 7.33
CA TYR A 43 17.92 -20.26 7.08
C TYR A 43 16.64 -21.11 7.15
N VAL A 44 15.80 -21.12 6.11
CA VAL A 44 14.64 -22.04 6.06
C VAL A 44 14.42 -22.68 4.69
N PRO A 45 15.00 -23.87 4.46
CA PRO A 45 14.38 -25.01 3.77
C PRO A 45 14.03 -26.12 4.79
N GLN A 46 13.31 -27.20 4.51
CA GLN A 46 12.31 -27.53 3.50
C GLN A 46 11.11 -28.10 4.30
N SER A 47 9.90 -28.13 3.74
CA SER A 47 8.61 -27.95 4.45
C SER A 47 8.29 -26.48 4.76
N ILE A 48 9.31 -25.63 4.96
CA ILE A 48 9.28 -24.18 5.32
C ILE A 48 7.97 -23.64 5.96
N ARG A 49 7.60 -24.05 7.18
CA ARG A 49 7.95 -25.31 7.84
C ARG A 49 6.69 -26.07 8.28
N ARG A 50 5.76 -26.24 7.32
CA ARG A 50 4.44 -26.91 7.41
C ARG A 50 3.75 -26.64 8.76
N TRP A 51 2.90 -25.61 8.81
CA TRP A 51 2.25 -25.04 10.02
C TRP A 51 2.97 -23.90 10.77
N MET A 52 3.83 -23.08 10.16
CA MET A 52 4.42 -21.95 10.92
C MET A 52 3.45 -20.79 11.28
N ARG A 53 2.15 -21.00 11.04
CA ARG A 53 1.01 -20.96 12.01
C ARG A 53 -0.19 -20.28 11.37
N GLY A 54 -1.23 -21.07 11.05
CA GLY A 54 -2.44 -20.59 10.38
C GLY A 54 -3.08 -19.41 11.11
N ASP A 55 -3.29 -19.57 12.43
CA ASP A 55 -3.83 -18.53 13.30
C ASP A 55 -3.09 -17.21 13.16
N ASN A 56 -1.75 -17.22 13.23
CA ASN A 56 -0.95 -16.00 13.25
C ASN A 56 -0.92 -15.31 11.88
N ARG A 57 -0.94 -16.05 10.77
CA ARG A 57 -1.04 -15.46 9.42
C ARG A 57 -2.42 -14.87 9.19
N ASP A 58 -3.46 -15.60 9.58
CA ASP A 58 -4.84 -15.15 9.38
C ASP A 58 -5.16 -13.97 10.31
N GLU A 59 -4.60 -13.94 11.51
CA GLU A 59 -4.54 -12.77 12.41
C GLU A 59 -3.79 -11.61 11.75
N THR A 60 -2.61 -11.81 11.15
CA THR A 60 -1.88 -10.74 10.46
C THR A 60 -2.69 -10.13 9.32
N ILE A 61 -3.26 -10.95 8.44
CA ILE A 61 -4.11 -10.48 7.33
C ILE A 61 -5.38 -9.79 7.88
N ASN A 62 -5.96 -10.30 8.97
CA ASN A 62 -7.13 -9.69 9.61
C ASN A 62 -6.79 -8.35 10.29
N LYS A 63 -5.61 -8.20 10.91
CA LYS A 63 -5.12 -6.94 11.48
C LYS A 63 -4.88 -5.92 10.37
N ILE A 64 -4.20 -6.29 9.28
CA ILE A 64 -4.00 -5.43 8.10
C ILE A 64 -5.37 -4.97 7.55
N ASN A 65 -6.29 -5.89 7.28
CA ASN A 65 -7.63 -5.54 6.78
C ASN A 65 -8.41 -4.64 7.75
N ARG A 66 -8.26 -4.80 9.07
CA ARG A 66 -8.86 -3.91 10.08
C ARG A 66 -8.25 -2.51 10.05
N VAL A 67 -6.91 -2.39 9.95
CA VAL A 67 -6.22 -1.09 9.83
C VAL A 67 -6.64 -0.37 8.55
N VAL A 68 -6.68 -1.10 7.41
CA VAL A 68 -7.10 -0.56 6.12
C VAL A 68 -8.56 -0.10 6.15
N ILE A 69 -9.49 -0.90 6.72
CA ILE A 69 -10.90 -0.49 6.84
C ILE A 69 -11.05 0.75 7.75
N LYS A 70 -10.32 0.82 8.87
CA LYS A 70 -10.29 2.02 9.72
C LYS A 70 -9.77 3.25 8.96
N ALA A 71 -8.67 3.10 8.22
CA ALA A 71 -8.10 4.18 7.41
C ALA A 71 -9.09 4.69 6.36
N ILE A 72 -9.77 3.78 5.64
CA ILE A 72 -10.80 4.14 4.66
C ILE A 72 -11.97 4.89 5.32
N SER A 73 -12.39 4.51 6.53
CA SER A 73 -13.42 5.26 7.28
C SER A 73 -12.96 6.69 7.57
N LEU A 74 -11.76 6.84 8.15
CA LEU A 74 -11.20 8.14 8.51
C LEU A 74 -10.99 9.06 7.29
N VAL A 75 -10.54 8.53 6.15
CA VAL A 75 -10.44 9.29 4.88
C VAL A 75 -11.82 9.63 4.31
N THR A 76 -12.84 8.79 4.52
CA THR A 76 -14.22 9.10 4.10
C THR A 76 -14.86 10.18 4.99
N GLU A 77 -14.47 10.24 6.26
CA GLU A 77 -14.89 11.25 7.24
C GLU A 77 -14.18 12.60 7.02
N ASP A 78 -12.89 12.60 6.67
CA ASP A 78 -12.11 13.78 6.28
C ASP A 78 -11.36 13.56 4.94
N PRO A 79 -12.01 13.81 3.79
CA PRO A 79 -11.42 13.64 2.46
C PRO A 79 -10.20 14.52 2.16
N ASN A 80 -9.96 15.57 2.97
CA ASN A 80 -8.83 16.49 2.78
C ASN A 80 -7.55 15.99 3.48
N ASP A 81 -7.61 14.87 4.20
CA ASP A 81 -6.45 14.27 4.83
C ASP A 81 -5.56 13.52 3.82
N HIS A 82 -4.86 14.32 3.02
CA HIS A 82 -3.89 13.83 2.05
C HIS A 82 -2.71 13.08 2.71
N GLU A 83 -2.43 13.29 4.01
CA GLU A 83 -1.37 12.57 4.73
C GLU A 83 -1.80 11.13 5.00
N LEU A 84 -2.99 10.92 5.58
CA LEU A 84 -3.53 9.59 5.81
C LEU A 84 -3.79 8.85 4.49
N LEU A 85 -4.30 9.55 3.46
CA LEU A 85 -4.46 8.99 2.11
C LEU A 85 -3.11 8.56 1.52
N GLY A 86 -2.06 9.37 1.71
CA GLY A 86 -0.68 9.04 1.31
C GLY A 86 -0.13 7.81 2.06
N HIS A 87 -0.32 7.73 3.38
CA HIS A 87 0.06 6.55 4.17
C HIS A 87 -0.71 5.29 3.74
N LEU A 88 -2.00 5.42 3.41
CA LEU A 88 -2.83 4.32 2.95
C LEU A 88 -2.37 3.79 1.59
N ASN A 89 -2.10 4.67 0.62
CA ASN A 89 -1.56 4.28 -0.68
C ASN A 89 -0.16 3.65 -0.56
N ASN A 90 0.73 4.24 0.27
CA ASN A 90 2.07 3.71 0.51
C ASN A 90 2.07 2.30 1.15
N ALA A 91 1.00 1.92 1.85
CA ALA A 91 0.86 0.57 2.41
C ALA A 91 0.74 -0.53 1.34
N CYS A 92 0.36 -0.20 0.09
CA CYS A 92 0.37 -1.14 -1.03
C CYS A 92 1.75 -1.78 -1.25
N THR A 93 2.85 -1.03 -1.08
CA THR A 93 4.22 -1.55 -1.17
C THR A 93 4.47 -2.68 -0.18
N GLY A 94 3.98 -2.54 1.06
CA GLY A 94 4.04 -3.58 2.08
C GLY A 94 3.21 -4.81 1.75
N ILE A 95 2.03 -4.60 1.16
CA ILE A 95 1.14 -5.67 0.71
C ILE A 95 1.75 -6.47 -0.45
N MET A 96 2.39 -5.79 -1.41
CA MET A 96 3.17 -6.42 -2.48
C MET A 96 4.32 -7.26 -1.92
N ASN A 97 5.09 -6.72 -0.98
CA ASN A 97 6.20 -7.45 -0.34
C ASN A 97 5.71 -8.68 0.46
N LEU A 98 4.51 -8.62 1.05
CA LEU A 98 3.84 -9.77 1.65
C LEU A 98 3.36 -10.80 0.61
N LYS A 99 2.86 -10.37 -0.54
CA LYS A 99 2.49 -11.25 -1.66
C LYS A 99 3.70 -12.02 -2.20
N GLU A 100 4.86 -11.38 -2.33
CA GLU A 100 6.11 -12.06 -2.67
C GLU A 100 6.53 -13.07 -1.59
N THR A 101 6.52 -12.64 -0.32
CA THR A 101 6.85 -13.48 0.86
C THR A 101 5.94 -14.71 0.97
N TYR A 102 4.67 -14.60 0.58
CA TYR A 102 3.69 -15.68 0.59
C TYR A 102 3.32 -16.22 -0.80
N SER A 103 4.18 -16.00 -1.80
CA SER A 103 3.95 -16.37 -3.22
C SER A 103 3.58 -17.83 -3.46
N THR A 104 3.94 -18.73 -2.55
CA THR A 104 3.58 -20.17 -2.58
C THR A 104 2.17 -20.48 -2.06
N CYS A 105 1.42 -19.49 -1.55
CA CYS A 105 0.11 -19.67 -0.94
C CYS A 105 -0.97 -18.80 -1.61
N VAL A 106 -1.64 -19.39 -2.61
CA VAL A 106 -2.69 -18.73 -3.43
C VAL A 106 -3.78 -18.08 -2.59
N GLN A 107 -4.28 -18.75 -1.53
CA GLN A 107 -5.31 -18.19 -0.65
C GLN A 107 -4.83 -16.94 0.11
N THR A 108 -3.54 -16.86 0.45
CA THR A 108 -2.97 -15.67 1.10
C THR A 108 -2.83 -14.54 0.10
N CYS A 109 -2.31 -14.82 -1.08
CA CYS A 109 -2.20 -13.82 -2.16
C CYS A 109 -3.57 -13.24 -2.47
N ALA A 110 -4.59 -14.07 -2.74
CA ALA A 110 -5.95 -13.63 -3.03
C ALA A 110 -6.59 -12.77 -1.91
N ARG A 111 -6.27 -13.04 -0.63
CA ARG A 111 -6.74 -12.18 0.49
C ARG A 111 -5.98 -10.86 0.59
N LEU A 112 -4.72 -10.82 0.17
CA LEU A 112 -3.92 -9.61 0.08
C LEU A 112 -4.35 -8.77 -1.14
N ASP A 113 -4.66 -9.40 -2.27
CA ASP A 113 -5.23 -8.77 -3.47
C ASP A 113 -6.52 -8.00 -3.11
N VAL A 114 -7.48 -8.64 -2.44
CA VAL A 114 -8.72 -8.00 -1.97
C VAL A 114 -8.50 -6.85 -0.98
N ILE A 115 -7.34 -6.78 -0.31
CA ILE A 115 -6.99 -5.62 0.54
C ILE A 115 -6.35 -4.52 -0.31
N GLU A 116 -5.49 -4.89 -1.25
CA GLU A 116 -4.85 -3.97 -2.22
C GLU A 116 -5.89 -3.26 -3.10
N ASP A 117 -6.90 -4.00 -3.58
CA ASP A 117 -7.98 -3.48 -4.41
C ASP A 117 -8.82 -2.43 -3.66
N LYS A 118 -9.18 -2.68 -2.40
CA LYS A 118 -9.88 -1.69 -1.55
C LYS A 118 -9.10 -0.38 -1.39
N ILE A 119 -7.78 -0.47 -1.24
CA ILE A 119 -6.92 0.71 -1.14
C ILE A 119 -6.94 1.46 -2.48
N LYS A 120 -6.79 0.75 -3.60
CA LYS A 120 -6.82 1.35 -4.94
C LYS A 120 -8.16 2.00 -5.28
N GLU A 121 -9.29 1.34 -4.99
CA GLU A 121 -10.64 1.87 -5.17
C GLU A 121 -10.85 3.15 -4.34
N CYS A 122 -10.43 3.13 -3.06
CA CYS A 122 -10.43 4.28 -2.18
C CYS A 122 -9.60 5.43 -2.78
N CYS A 123 -8.31 5.21 -3.04
CA CYS A 123 -7.42 6.24 -3.57
C CYS A 123 -7.88 6.79 -4.92
N HIS A 124 -8.37 5.95 -5.83
CA HIS A 124 -8.88 6.38 -7.13
C HIS A 124 -10.11 7.30 -6.99
N SER A 125 -10.98 7.04 -6.02
CA SER A 125 -12.18 7.86 -5.77
C SER A 125 -11.81 9.30 -5.35
N PHE A 126 -10.78 9.46 -4.52
CA PHE A 126 -10.28 10.78 -4.10
C PHE A 126 -9.42 11.45 -5.17
N ILE A 127 -8.52 10.72 -5.86
CA ILE A 127 -7.73 11.26 -6.99
C ILE A 127 -8.63 11.77 -8.13
N SER A 128 -9.74 11.07 -8.44
CA SER A 128 -10.71 11.53 -9.45
C SER A 128 -11.41 12.83 -9.05
N SER A 129 -11.51 13.12 -7.75
CA SER A 129 -12.08 14.37 -7.24
C SER A 129 -11.14 15.56 -7.50
N ASP A 130 -9.82 15.35 -7.44
CA ASP A 130 -8.81 16.37 -7.72
C ASP A 130 -8.59 16.57 -9.24
N ILE A 131 -8.64 15.50 -10.05
CA ILE A 131 -8.39 15.55 -11.50
C ILE A 131 -9.50 16.28 -12.28
N GLY A 132 -10.71 16.42 -11.72
CA GLY A 132 -11.82 17.17 -12.34
C GLY A 132 -11.55 18.64 -12.67
N ILE A 133 -10.38 19.18 -12.30
CA ILE A 133 -9.91 20.54 -12.61
C ILE A 133 -8.96 20.57 -13.84
N LEU A 134 -8.37 19.44 -14.26
CA LEU A 134 -7.24 19.40 -15.21
C LEU A 134 -7.57 18.99 -16.66
N GLU A 135 -8.78 18.53 -16.98
CA GLU A 135 -9.14 18.13 -18.36
C GLU A 135 -9.34 19.30 -19.36
N ASN A 136 -9.21 20.56 -18.94
CA ASN A 136 -9.39 21.75 -19.80
C ASN A 136 -8.08 22.39 -20.31
N ILE A 137 -7.02 21.60 -20.54
CA ILE A 137 -5.86 22.04 -21.32
C ILE A 137 -6.05 21.58 -22.77
N PRO A 138 -6.33 22.48 -23.73
CA PRO A 138 -6.40 22.09 -25.14
C PRO A 138 -5.03 21.59 -25.61
N LEU A 139 -5.01 20.38 -26.15
CA LEU A 139 -3.82 19.78 -26.77
C LEU A 139 -3.39 20.64 -27.97
N SER A 140 -2.39 21.50 -27.78
CA SER A 140 -1.71 22.15 -28.90
C SER A 140 -0.92 21.12 -29.69
N GLU A 141 -1.20 21.01 -30.99
CA GLU A 141 -0.63 20.00 -31.89
C GLU A 141 0.91 19.97 -31.87
N PRO A 142 1.54 18.79 -32.05
CA PRO A 142 3.00 18.69 -32.07
C PRO A 142 3.58 19.36 -33.32
N THR A 143 4.41 20.39 -33.11
CA THR A 143 5.17 21.04 -34.17
C THR A 143 6.11 20.04 -34.84
N ILE A 144 5.93 19.84 -36.15
CA ILE A 144 6.81 19.04 -36.99
C ILE A 144 8.21 19.68 -37.01
N VAL A 145 9.19 19.01 -36.40
CA VAL A 145 10.60 19.35 -36.58
C VAL A 145 11.08 18.63 -37.84
N MET A 146 11.36 19.40 -38.90
CA MET A 146 12.05 18.89 -40.09
C MET A 146 13.56 18.86 -39.82
N ASP A 147 14.15 17.67 -39.91
CA ASP A 147 15.60 17.54 -39.94
C ASP A 147 16.19 18.26 -41.17
N LYS A 148 17.28 19.01 -40.92
CA LYS A 148 18.10 19.65 -41.96
C LYS A 148 19.57 19.33 -41.71
N GLU A 149 19.98 18.12 -42.06
CA GLU A 149 21.40 17.79 -42.26
C GLU A 149 21.57 17.16 -43.64
N ASP A 150 21.96 17.99 -44.61
CA ASP A 150 22.50 17.58 -45.92
C ASP A 150 23.18 18.77 -46.62
N VAL A 151 24.27 19.28 -46.02
CA VAL A 151 25.18 20.26 -46.66
C VAL A 151 26.65 20.00 -46.26
N LEU A 152 27.39 19.40 -47.20
CA LEU A 152 28.84 19.54 -47.45
C LEU A 152 29.85 19.32 -46.30
N ILE A 153 30.45 18.11 -46.26
CA ILE A 153 31.92 17.92 -46.30
C ILE A 153 32.16 16.67 -47.19
N GLU A 154 33.12 16.63 -48.14
CA GLU A 154 34.08 17.65 -48.60
C GLU A 154 33.75 18.07 -50.05
#